data_AF-A0A9C9YSR0-F1
#
_entry.id   AF-A0A9C9YSR0-F1
#
_cell.length_a   1.000
_cell.length_b   1.000
_cell.length_c   1.000
_cell.angle_alpha   90.00
_cell.angle_beta   90.00
_cell.angle_gamma   90.00
#
_symmetry.space_group_name_H-M   'P 1'
#
loop_
_entity.id
_entity.type
_entity.pdbx_description
1 polymer ?
#
loop_
_entity_poly.entity_id
_entity_poly.type
_entity_poly.pdbx_seq_one_letter_code
_entity_poly.pdbx_strand_id
1 'polypeptide(L)'
;FGFHEYEDGRSVFKWGVHNTNGDDAECWTGDASALNQWVHIAGTYDGQQAIIYVDGERICSAQMTGPIALTEHPFSSSGFLNNDGAGTESGVTDEIPGRIDDLRIYNRALSPEEIRSVYENPR
;
A
#
# COMPACT_ATOMS: atom_id res chain seq x y z
N PHE A 1 0.88 1.58 -3.99
CA PHE A 1 0.65 0.38 -3.16
C PHE A 1 1.19 -0.84 -3.88
N GLY A 2 1.79 -1.76 -3.13
CA GLY A 2 2.30 -3.02 -3.62
C GLY A 2 1.59 -4.21 -2.99
N PHE A 3 1.40 -5.29 -3.75
CA PHE A 3 0.78 -6.55 -3.33
C PHE A 3 1.71 -7.72 -3.63
N HIS A 4 1.84 -8.67 -2.70
CA HIS A 4 2.61 -9.89 -2.93
C HIS A 4 1.93 -11.09 -2.25
N GLU A 5 1.96 -12.24 -2.90
CA GLU A 5 1.40 -13.50 -2.40
C GLU A 5 2.50 -14.56 -2.32
N TYR A 6 2.65 -15.18 -1.15
CA TYR A 6 3.57 -16.29 -0.93
C TYR A 6 2.91 -17.63 -1.27
N GLU A 7 3.73 -18.61 -1.66
CA GLU A 7 3.28 -19.98 -1.97
C GLU A 7 2.57 -20.66 -0.79
N ASP A 8 2.86 -20.24 0.44
CA ASP A 8 2.24 -20.77 1.66
C ASP A 8 0.86 -20.16 1.98
N GLY A 9 0.34 -19.30 1.11
CA GLY A 9 -0.99 -18.72 1.22
C GLY A 9 -1.07 -17.46 2.08
N ARG A 10 0.06 -16.85 2.42
CA ARG A 10 0.13 -15.52 3.04
C ARG A 10 0.23 -14.42 1.97
N SER A 11 -0.39 -13.27 2.22
CA SER A 11 -0.19 -12.06 1.41
C SER A 11 0.52 -10.97 2.20
N VAL A 12 1.23 -10.08 1.51
CA VAL A 12 1.90 -8.89 2.07
C VAL A 12 1.51 -7.67 1.26
N PHE A 13 1.30 -6.54 1.96
CA PHE A 13 1.05 -5.25 1.33
C PHE A 13 2.17 -4.27 1.64
N LYS A 14 2.46 -3.42 0.67
CA LYS A 14 3.43 -2.32 0.76
C LYS A 14 2.77 -0.98 0.48
N TRP A 15 3.12 0.01 1.29
CA TRP A 15 2.91 1.42 0.99
C TRP A 15 4.25 2.11 0.80
N GLY A 16 4.38 2.88 -0.27
CA GLY A 16 5.61 3.58 -0.65
C GLY A 16 5.31 5.01 -1.06
N VAL A 17 6.13 5.95 -0.60
CA VAL A 17 6.05 7.36 -0.97
C VAL A 17 7.44 7.86 -1.31
N HIS A 18 7.55 8.60 -2.42
CA HIS A 18 8.78 9.27 -2.86
C HIS A 18 8.65 10.77 -2.61
N ASN A 19 9.67 11.42 -2.07
CA ASN A 19 9.69 12.88 -1.88
C ASN A 19 10.52 13.60 -2.96
N THR A 20 10.40 14.93 -3.00
CA THR A 20 11.17 15.77 -3.95
C THR A 20 12.67 15.83 -3.68
N ASN A 21 13.14 15.31 -2.54
CA ASN A 21 14.57 15.26 -2.19
C ASN A 21 15.24 13.99 -2.72
N GLY A 22 14.47 13.05 -3.28
CA GLY A 22 14.95 11.74 -3.71
C GLY A 22 15.00 10.70 -2.59
N ASP A 23 14.30 10.94 -1.47
CA ASP A 23 14.13 9.96 -0.40
C ASP A 23 12.86 9.14 -0.60
N ASP A 24 12.89 7.93 -0.03
CA ASP A 24 11.79 6.97 -0.07
C ASP A 24 11.33 6.62 1.35
N ALA A 25 10.02 6.60 1.55
CA ALA A 25 9.40 6.02 2.73
C ALA A 25 8.66 4.75 2.34
N GLU A 26 9.09 3.62 2.88
CA GLU A 26 8.45 2.32 2.64
C GLU A 26 7.91 1.72 3.93
N CYS A 27 6.70 1.16 3.86
CA CYS A 27 6.03 0.48 4.95
C CYS A 27 5.48 -0.84 4.44
N TRP A 28 5.74 -1.91 5.20
CA TRP A 28 5.32 -3.27 4.89
C TRP A 28 4.40 -3.75 6.00
N THR A 29 3.34 -4.48 5.65
CA THR A 29 2.44 -5.07 6.65
C THR A 29 3.04 -6.26 7.39
N GLY A 30 4.12 -6.85 6.85
CA GLY A 30 4.53 -8.21 7.21
C GLY A 30 3.50 -9.23 6.72
N ASP A 31 3.38 -10.37 7.40
CA ASP A 31 2.40 -11.43 7.10
C ASP A 31 0.98 -10.91 7.28
N ALA A 32 0.37 -10.45 6.19
CA ALA A 32 -0.71 -9.49 6.27
C ALA A 32 -2.09 -10.11 6.37
N SER A 33 -2.34 -11.24 5.71
CA SER A 33 -3.69 -11.82 5.62
C SER A 33 -3.68 -13.20 4.98
N ALA A 34 -4.73 -13.97 5.21
CA ALA A 34 -5.05 -15.16 4.44
C ALA A 34 -5.60 -14.79 3.06
N LEU A 35 -5.26 -15.57 2.04
CA LEU A 35 -5.81 -15.41 0.68
C LEU A 35 -7.34 -15.50 0.65
N ASN A 36 -7.94 -14.89 -0.38
CA ASN A 36 -9.37 -14.94 -0.69
C ASN A 36 -10.30 -14.29 0.35
N GLN A 37 -9.82 -13.29 1.07
CA GLN A 37 -10.62 -12.45 1.96
C GLN A 37 -10.54 -10.98 1.54
N TRP A 38 -11.62 -10.23 1.77
CA TRP A 38 -11.57 -8.78 1.63
C TRP A 38 -10.75 -8.21 2.79
N VAL A 39 -9.81 -7.33 2.45
CA VAL A 39 -8.96 -6.60 3.39
C VAL A 39 -9.04 -5.12 3.04
N HIS A 40 -9.17 -4.27 4.06
CA HIS A 40 -9.09 -2.84 3.87
C HIS A 40 -7.67 -2.36 4.11
N ILE A 41 -7.08 -1.70 3.12
CA ILE A 41 -5.71 -1.16 3.20
C ILE A 41 -5.78 0.35 2.99
N ALA A 42 -5.11 1.09 3.88
CA ALA A 42 -4.94 2.53 3.73
C ALA A 42 -3.50 2.95 3.97
N GLY A 43 -3.10 4.01 3.28
CA GLY A 43 -1.78 4.61 3.38
C GLY A 43 -1.94 6.12 3.57
N THR A 44 -1.20 6.70 4.51
CA THR A 44 -1.20 8.15 4.75
C THR A 44 0.21 8.69 4.67
N TYR A 45 0.34 9.96 4.27
CA TYR A 45 1.58 10.72 4.35
C TYR A 45 1.27 12.18 4.66
N ASP A 46 1.90 12.71 5.70
CA ASP A 46 1.64 14.06 6.22
C ASP A 46 2.77 15.06 5.93
N GLY A 47 3.79 14.65 5.17
CA GLY A 47 5.00 15.44 4.91
C GLY A 47 6.13 15.20 5.91
N GLN A 48 5.91 14.34 6.93
CA GLN A 48 6.91 13.93 7.92
C GLN A 48 6.98 12.41 8.09
N GLN A 49 5.89 11.69 7.89
CA GLN A 49 5.85 10.24 8.00
C GLN A 49 4.83 9.59 7.06
N ALA A 50 5.20 8.43 6.51
CA ALA A 50 4.29 7.51 5.84
C ALA A 50 3.79 6.47 6.84
N ILE A 51 2.52 6.07 6.73
CA ILE A 51 1.90 5.05 7.59
C ILE A 51 1.06 4.12 6.72
N ILE A 52 1.06 2.82 7.02
CA ILE A 52 0.11 1.85 6.45
C ILE A 52 -0.82 1.32 7.55
N TYR A 53 -2.07 1.13 7.16
CA TYR A 53 -3.14 0.57 7.98
C TYR A 53 -3.75 -0.65 7.30
N VAL A 54 -4.09 -1.66 8.09
CA VAL A 54 -4.85 -2.85 7.66
C VAL A 54 -6.05 -2.96 8.58
N ASP A 55 -7.25 -3.08 8.00
CA ASP A 55 -8.52 -3.18 8.72
C ASP A 55 -8.71 -2.11 9.81
N GLY A 56 -8.27 -0.88 9.49
CA GLY A 56 -8.37 0.28 10.37
C GLY A 56 -7.28 0.37 11.44
N GLU A 57 -6.38 -0.60 11.56
CA GLU A 57 -5.27 -0.61 12.51
C GLU A 57 -3.95 -0.21 11.87
N ARG A 58 -3.16 0.62 12.55
CA ARG A 58 -1.82 1.02 12.09
C ARG A 58 -0.87 -0.17 12.21
N ILE A 59 -0.23 -0.55 11.10
CA ILE A 59 0.71 -1.67 11.06
C ILE A 59 2.17 -1.20 11.04
N CYS A 60 2.50 -0.21 10.20
CA CYS A 60 3.87 0.25 10.02
C CYS A 60 3.92 1.76 9.79
N SER A 61 5.06 2.38 10.09
CA SER A 61 5.34 3.78 9.77
C SER A 61 6.81 4.01 9.44
N ALA A 62 7.09 4.90 8.49
CA ALA A 62 8.42 5.33 8.11
C ALA A 62 8.51 6.86 8.12
N GLN A 63 9.59 7.40 8.69
CA GLN A 63 9.83 8.84 8.73
C GLN A 63 10.45 9.29 7.41
N MET A 64 9.89 10.34 6.82
CA MET A 64 10.41 11.01 5.63
C MET A 64 9.86 12.43 5.60
N THR A 65 10.76 13.41 5.53
CA THR A 65 10.35 14.82 5.49
C THR A 65 10.37 15.35 4.07
N GLY A 66 9.36 16.12 3.70
CA GLY A 66 9.30 16.84 2.42
C GLY A 66 8.04 16.57 1.63
N PRO A 67 7.77 17.35 0.58
CA PRO A 67 6.59 17.14 -0.26
C PRO A 67 6.75 15.86 -1.11
N ILE A 68 5.62 15.23 -1.43
CA ILE A 68 5.58 14.10 -2.37
C ILE A 68 6.10 14.55 -3.73
N ALA A 69 6.97 13.76 -4.35
CA ALA A 69 7.34 13.94 -5.74
C ALA A 69 6.20 13.46 -6.64
N LEU A 70 5.55 14.39 -7.35
CA LEU A 70 4.53 14.05 -8.32
C LEU A 70 5.16 13.71 -9.67
N THR A 71 4.74 12.61 -10.26
CA THR A 71 5.11 12.17 -11.61
C THR A 71 3.88 12.21 -12.52
N GLU A 72 4.04 11.82 -13.80
CA GLU A 72 2.89 11.62 -14.70
C GLU A 72 1.91 10.53 -14.19
N HIS A 73 2.37 9.67 -13.29
CA HIS A 73 1.61 8.60 -12.64
C HIS A 73 1.74 8.73 -11.11
N PRO A 74 1.07 9.73 -10.50
CA PRO A 74 1.27 10.09 -9.09
C PRO A 74 0.71 9.05 -8.11
N PHE A 75 -0.05 8.07 -8.61
CA PHE A 75 -0.54 6.93 -7.86
C PHE A 75 -0.44 5.68 -8.72
N SER A 76 0.13 4.62 -8.17
CA SER A 76 0.15 3.29 -8.76
C SER A 76 -0.22 2.24 -7.71
N SER A 77 -0.84 1.18 -8.20
CA SER A 77 -1.16 -0.03 -7.45
C SER A 77 -0.74 -1.20 -8.32
N SER A 78 0.11 -2.08 -7.79
CA SER A 78 0.66 -3.18 -8.57
C SER A 78 1.02 -4.37 -7.68
N GLY A 79 1.12 -5.56 -8.28
CA GLY A 79 1.95 -6.61 -7.70
C GLY A 79 3.40 -6.13 -7.57
N PHE A 80 4.20 -6.78 -6.75
CA PHE A 80 5.65 -6.60 -6.80
C PHE A 80 6.37 -7.95 -6.71
N LEU A 81 7.46 -8.03 -7.46
CA LEU A 81 8.36 -9.17 -7.49
C LEU A 81 9.03 -9.37 -6.12
N ASN A 82 9.03 -10.62 -5.66
CA ASN A 82 10.18 -11.10 -4.92
C ASN A 82 11.37 -11.12 -5.90
N ASN A 83 12.58 -10.87 -5.41
CA ASN A 83 13.79 -10.87 -6.25
C ASN A 83 14.20 -12.28 -6.75
N ASP A 84 13.26 -13.24 -6.78
CA ASP A 84 13.42 -14.64 -7.18
C ASP A 84 13.25 -14.88 -8.68
N GLY A 85 12.98 -13.83 -9.48
CA GLY A 85 13.14 -13.86 -10.94
C GLY A 85 12.03 -14.59 -11.69
N ALA A 86 10.90 -14.87 -11.05
CA ALA A 86 9.73 -15.43 -11.70
C ALA A 86 8.92 -14.33 -12.40
N GLY A 87 9.27 -14.03 -13.65
CA GLY A 87 8.41 -13.23 -14.52
C GLY A 87 7.14 -14.00 -14.90
N THR A 88 6.03 -13.29 -15.10
CA THR A 88 4.78 -13.87 -15.62
C THR A 88 4.89 -14.16 -17.12
N GLU A 89 4.03 -15.02 -17.68
CA GLU A 89 3.98 -15.31 -19.13
C GLU A 89 3.70 -14.05 -19.98
N SER A 90 3.07 -13.02 -19.40
CA SER A 90 2.82 -11.72 -20.04
C SER A 90 4.05 -10.81 -20.06
N GLY A 91 5.12 -11.16 -19.32
CA GLY A 91 6.24 -10.27 -19.02
C GLY A 91 5.89 -9.13 -18.07
N VAL A 92 4.65 -9.09 -17.56
CA VAL A 92 4.15 -8.10 -16.60
C VAL A 92 4.22 -8.71 -15.21
N THR A 93 5.28 -8.39 -14.49
CA THR A 93 5.60 -9.03 -13.20
C THR A 93 4.82 -8.47 -12.01
N ASP A 94 3.93 -7.50 -12.26
CA ASP A 94 3.37 -6.62 -11.26
C ASP A 94 1.81 -6.66 -11.30
N GLU A 95 1.24 -7.81 -11.63
CA GLU A 95 -0.21 -8.03 -11.63
C GLU A 95 -0.74 -8.24 -10.20
N ILE A 96 -1.96 -7.79 -9.92
CA ILE A 96 -2.65 -8.09 -8.66
C ILE A 96 -3.60 -9.24 -8.95
N PRO A 97 -3.35 -10.47 -8.46
CA PRO A 97 -4.22 -11.63 -8.68
C PRO A 97 -5.46 -11.58 -7.77
N GLY A 98 -6.23 -10.49 -7.84
CA GLY A 98 -7.34 -10.24 -6.92
C GLY A 98 -8.35 -9.21 -7.42
N ARG A 99 -9.18 -8.72 -6.51
CA ARG A 99 -10.17 -7.68 -6.76
C ARG A 99 -9.87 -6.46 -5.92
N ILE A 100 -10.07 -5.29 -6.50
CA ILE A 100 -10.02 -4.00 -5.80
C ILE A 100 -11.42 -3.40 -5.87
N ASP A 101 -11.89 -2.85 -4.75
CA ASP A 101 -13.12 -2.08 -4.68
C ASP A 101 -12.91 -0.84 -3.80
N ASP A 102 -13.82 0.12 -3.89
CA ASP A 102 -13.95 1.24 -2.96
C ASP A 102 -12.70 2.17 -2.88
N LEU A 103 -12.01 2.35 -4.01
CA LEU A 103 -10.80 3.20 -4.11
C LEU A 103 -11.08 4.66 -3.78
N ARG A 104 -10.35 5.20 -2.79
CA ARG A 104 -10.45 6.60 -2.32
C ARG A 104 -9.07 7.25 -2.27
N ILE A 105 -8.98 8.49 -2.73
CA ILE A 105 -7.77 9.32 -2.68
C ILE A 105 -8.11 10.65 -2.02
N TYR A 106 -7.27 11.09 -1.09
CA TYR A 106 -7.42 12.34 -0.35
C TYR A 106 -6.21 13.24 -0.57
N ASN A 107 -6.43 14.55 -0.54
CA ASN A 107 -5.37 15.56 -0.65
C ASN A 107 -4.73 15.91 0.72
N ARG A 108 -4.98 15.09 1.73
CA ARG A 108 -4.46 15.23 3.09
C ARG A 108 -4.28 13.84 3.72
N ALA A 109 -3.41 13.75 4.72
CA ALA A 109 -3.41 12.60 5.61
C ALA A 109 -4.72 12.56 6.41
N LEU A 110 -5.35 11.38 6.44
CA LEU A 110 -6.46 11.11 7.34
C LEU A 110 -5.92 10.73 8.73
N SER A 111 -6.66 11.05 9.79
CA SER A 111 -6.32 10.61 11.14
C SER A 111 -6.59 9.12 11.33
N PRO A 112 -6.01 8.46 12.36
CA PRO A 112 -6.32 7.07 12.68
C PRO A 112 -7.83 6.80 12.85
N GLU A 113 -8.56 7.74 13.45
CA GLU A 113 -10.02 7.65 13.66
C GLU A 113 -10.79 7.77 12.34
N GLU A 114 -10.35 8.65 11.44
CA GLU A 114 -10.94 8.77 10.10
C GLU A 114 -10.70 7.51 9.26
N ILE A 115 -9.50 6.92 9.36
CA ILE A 115 -9.18 5.64 8.71
C ILE A 115 -10.08 4.52 9.25
N ARG A 116 -10.23 4.44 10.58
CA ARG A 116 -11.15 3.46 11.19
C ARG A 116 -12.59 3.67 10.75
N SER A 117 -13.06 4.92 10.68
CA SER A 117 -14.41 5.21 10.22
C SER A 117 -14.62 4.80 8.75
N VAL A 118 -13.62 4.95 7.89
CA VAL A 118 -13.67 4.49 6.49
C VAL A 118 -13.74 2.97 6.41
N TYR A 119 -12.99 2.26 7.25
CA TYR A 119 -13.02 0.80 7.34
C TYR A 119 -14.37 0.25 7.84
N GLU A 120 -14.92 0.84 8.89
CA GLU A 120 -16.18 0.36 9.50
C GLU A 120 -17.42 0.69 8.66
N ASN A 121 -17.33 1.70 7.81
CA ASN A 121 -18.43 2.18 6.97
C ASN A 121 -18.00 2.26 5.49
N PRO A 122 -17.73 1.12 4.84
CA PRO A 122 -17.54 1.06 3.40
C PRO A 122 -18.86 1.42 2.70
N ARG A 123 -18.79 1.88 1.45
CA ARG A 123 -19.98 2.43 0.76
C ARG A 123 -20.96 1.38 0.29
#